data_AF-A0A8X6WFZ6-F1
#
_entry.id   AF-A0A8X6WFZ6-F1
#
_cell.length_a   1.000
_cell.length_b   1.000
_cell.length_c   1.000
_cell.angle_alpha   90.00
_cell.angle_beta   90.00
_cell.angle_gamma   90.00
#
_symmetry.space_group_name_H-M   'P 1'
#
loop_
_entity.id
_entity.type
_entity.pdbx_description
1 polymer ?
#
loop_
_entity_poly.entity_id
_entity_poly.type
_entity_poly.pdbx_seq_one_letter_code
_entity_poly.pdbx_strand_id
1 'polypeptide(L)' 'MAVTDRSITSRTVAQHIESVTHHSVSARTIRRRLQQSGLSARRPLLCLTLTQNHGRLHRQWCHERRM' A
#
# COMPACT_ATOMS: atom_id res chain seq x y z
N MET A 1 -17.44 10.27 8.04
CA MET A 1 -16.82 9.28 7.13
C MET A 1 -15.32 9.33 7.35
N ALA A 2 -14.71 8.31 7.95
CA ALA A 2 -13.25 8.30 8.10
C ALA A 2 -12.61 8.27 6.70
N VAL A 3 -11.83 9.30 6.37
CA VAL A 3 -11.03 9.33 5.14
C VAL A 3 -10.01 8.21 5.26
N THR A 4 -10.35 7.05 4.70
CA THR A 4 -9.43 5.92 4.64
C THR A 4 -8.47 6.20 3.50
N ASP A 5 -7.32 6.78 3.83
CA ASP A 5 -6.24 6.95 2.88
C ASP A 5 -5.73 5.58 2.44
N ARG A 6 -6.02 5.23 1.18
CA ARG A 6 -5.67 3.94 0.57
C ARG A 6 -4.19 3.88 0.16
N SER A 7 -3.46 4.98 0.30
CA SER A 7 -2.05 5.10 -0.11
C SER A 7 -1.07 4.73 1.00
N ILE A 8 -1.53 4.69 2.26
CA ILE A 8 -0.65 4.41 3.40
C ILE A 8 -0.25 2.95 3.43
N THR A 9 1.06 2.70 3.38
CA THR A 9 1.66 1.38 3.44
C THR A 9 2.41 1.17 4.75
N SER A 10 2.73 -0.09 5.09
CA SER A 10 3.59 -0.38 6.25
C SER A 10 4.97 0.28 6.16
N ARG A 11 5.44 0.62 4.95
CA ARG A 11 6.69 1.39 4.75
C ARG A 11 6.50 2.85 5.13
N THR A 12 5.39 3.47 4.70
CA THR A 12 5.05 4.85 5.07
C THR A 12 4.93 4.99 6.59
N VAL A 13 4.30 4.02 7.26
CA VAL A 13 4.20 3.99 8.72
C VAL A 13 5.56 3.79 9.39
N ALA A 14 6.41 2.92 8.84
CA ALA A 14 7.77 2.72 9.35
C ALA A 14 8.60 4.01 9.29
N GLN A 15 8.57 4.71 8.15
CA GLN A 15 9.27 5.99 7.97
C GLN A 15 8.74 7.05 8.94
N HIS A 16 7.42 7.11 9.15
CA HIS A 16 6.83 8.03 10.09
C HIS A 16 7.26 7.74 11.54
N ILE A 17 7.25 6.48 11.96
CA ILE A 17 7.73 6.08 13.29
C ILE A 17 9.21 6.42 13.46
N GLU A 18 10.04 6.12 12.48
CA GLU A 18 11.47 6.46 12.52
C GLU A 18 11.67 7.99 12.62
N SER A 19 10.88 8.78 11.90
CA SER A 19 10.96 10.25 11.98
C SER A 19 10.58 10.82 13.34
N VAL A 20 9.66 10.18 14.06
CA VAL A 20 9.14 10.66 15.36
C VAL A 20 9.95 10.11 16.53
N THR A 21 10.40 8.86 16.43
CA THR A 21 11.04 8.13 17.54
C THR A 21 12.55 8.01 17.39
N HIS A 22 13.11 8.38 16.23
CA HIS A 22 14.52 8.16 15.86
C HIS A 22 14.98 6.70 15.93
N HIS A 23 14.04 5.76 15.97
CA HIS A 23 14.29 4.33 15.94
C HIS A 23 13.83 3.74 14.62
N SER A 24 14.75 3.09 13.90
CA SER A 24 14.42 2.43 12.66
C SER A 24 13.65 1.14 12.95
N VAL A 25 12.50 0.99 12.29
CA VAL A 25 11.66 -0.20 12.39
C VAL A 25 11.41 -0.74 11.00
N SER A 26 11.63 -2.04 10.80
CA SER A 26 11.38 -2.63 9.49
C SER A 26 9.87 -2.59 9.15
N ALA A 27 9.55 -2.33 7.89
CA ALA A 27 8.17 -2.39 7.39
C ALA A 27 7.51 -3.77 7.65
N ARG A 28 8.31 -4.85 7.73
CA ARG A 28 7.85 -6.20 8.08
C ARG A 28 7.38 -6.27 9.54
N THR A 29 8.10 -5.64 10.45
CA THR A 29 7.73 -5.54 11.86
C THR A 29 6.41 -4.79 12.02
N ILE A 30 6.28 -3.63 11.35
CA ILE A 30 5.03 -2.86 11.33
C ILE A 30 3.87 -3.70 10.80
N ARG A 31 4.04 -4.37 9.65
CA ARG A 31 2.99 -5.24 9.09
C ARG A 31 2.54 -6.32 10.07
N ARG A 32 3.49 -6.99 10.75
CA ARG A 32 3.17 -8.04 11.75
C ARG A 32 2.40 -7.47 12.93
N ARG A 33 2.82 -6.32 13.47
CA ARG A 33 2.13 -5.66 14.59
C ARG A 33 0.71 -5.24 14.22
N LEU A 34 0.52 -4.67 13.03
CA LEU A 34 -0.81 -4.32 12.52
C LEU A 34 -1.69 -5.57 12.37
N GLN A 35 -1.17 -6.66 11.82
CA GLN A 35 -1.92 -7.92 11.70
C GLN A 35 -2.31 -8.50 13.07
N GLN A 36 -1.40 -8.45 14.04
CA GLN A 36 -1.67 -8.88 15.42
C GLN A 36 -2.79 -8.05 16.06
N SER A 37 -2.89 -6.76 15.74
CA SER A 37 -3.96 -5.89 16.22
C SER A 37 -5.24 -5.93 15.36
N GLY A 38 -5.37 -6.90 14.45
CA GLY A 38 -6.53 -7.04 13.56
C GLY A 38 -6.58 -6.05 12.38
N LEU A 39 -5.53 -5.24 12.19
CA LEU A 39 -5.42 -4.31 11.06
C LEU A 39 -4.75 -5.00 9.88
N SER A 40 -5.46 -5.07 8.75
CA SER A 40 -4.92 -5.62 7.51
C SER A 40 -5.25 -4.71 6.34
N ALA A 41 -4.40 -4.75 5.31
CA ALA A 41 -4.69 -4.06 4.07
C ALA A 41 -5.97 -4.63 3.46
N ARG A 42 -6.85 -3.76 2.96
CA ARG A 42 -8.05 -4.18 2.24
C ARG A 42 -7.63 -5.03 1.03
N ARG A 43 -8.13 -6.26 0.96
CA ARG A 43 -7.95 -7.13 -0.20
C ARG A 43 -9.22 -7.08 -1.06
N PRO A 44 -9.09 -6.91 -2.40
CA PRO A 44 -10.25 -7.05 -3.28
C PRO A 44 -10.79 -8.49 -3.17
N LEU A 45 -12.11 -8.64 -3.19
CA LEU A 45 -12.76 -9.96 -3.16
C LEU A 45 -12.49 -10.77 -4.43
N LEU A 46 -12.34 -10.07 -5.56
CA LEU A 46 -12.02 -10.66 -6.85
C LEU A 46 -10.89 -9.87 -7.50
N CYS A 47 -9.78 -10.54 -7.80
CA CYS A 47 -8.72 -10.01 -8.65
C CYS A 47 -9.01 -10.44 -10.10
N LEU A 48 -9.68 -9.58 -10.87
CA LEU A 48 -9.87 -9.82 -12.29
C LEU A 48 -8.52 -9.78 -13.01
N THR A 49 -8.17 -10.87 -13.68
CA THR A 49 -6.99 -10.93 -14.54
C THR A 49 -7.22 -10.06 -15.76
N LEU A 50 -6.43 -9.00 -15.89
CA LEU A 50 -6.40 -8.23 -17.12
C LEU A 50 -5.77 -9.11 -18.22
N THR A 51 -6.43 -9.20 -19.38
CA THR A 51 -5.78 -9.78 -20.55
C THR A 51 -4.55 -8.95 -20.92
N GLN A 52 -3.60 -9.55 -21.64
CA GLN A 52 -2.32 -8.90 -21.97
C GLN A 52 -2.51 -7.52 -22.62
N ASN A 53 -3.49 -7.38 -23.52
CA ASN A 53 -3.82 -6.10 -24.18
C ASN A 53 -4.34 -5.06 -23.20
N HIS A 54 -5.29 -5.42 -22.32
CA HIS A 54 -5.82 -4.51 -21.31
C HIS A 54 -4.74 -4.09 -20.30
N GLY A 55 -3.85 -5.01 -19.92
CA GLY A 55 -2.71 -4.71 -19.05
C GLY A 55 -1.74 -3.70 -19.67
N ARG A 56 -1.48 -3.80 -20.99
CA ARG A 56 -0.64 -2.85 -21.72
C ARG A 56 -1.26 -1.46 -21.77
N LEU A 57 -2.54 -1.37 -22.14
CA LEU A 57 -3.27 -0.09 -22.20
C LEU A 57 -3.32 0.59 -20.83
N HIS A 58 -3.63 -0.16 -19.77
CA HIS A 58 -3.64 0.39 -18.41
C HIS A 58 -2.27 0.94 -17.99
N ARG A 59 -1.17 0.24 -18.29
CA ARG A 59 0.19 0.73 -17.99
C ARG A 59 0.54 1.97 -18.79
N GLN A 60 0.20 2.02 -20.08
CA GLN A 60 0.43 3.19 -20.92
C GLN A 60 -0.30 4.41 -20.35
N TRP A 61 -1.59 4.27 -20.04
CA TRP A 61 -2.39 5.31 -19.42
C TRP A 61 -1.82 5.79 -18.07
N CYS A 62 -1.38 4.86 -17.22
CA CYS A 62 -0.73 5.21 -15.95
C CYS A 62 0.58 5.96 -16.15
N HIS A 63 1.34 5.65 -17.20
CA HIS A 63 2.61 6.31 -17.51
C HIS A 63 2.37 7.74 -18.01
N GLU A 64 1.43 7.92 -18.93
CA GLU A 64 1.03 9.24 -19.46
C GLU A 64 0.56 10.19 -18.36
N ARG A 65 -0.04 9.68 -17.28
CA ARG A 65 -0.55 10.47 -16.15
C ARG A 65 0.40 10.63 -14.97
N ARG A 66 1.57 9.99 -15.03
CA ARG A 66 2.61 10.12 -13.99
C ARG A 66 3.62 11.22 -14.31
N MET A 67 3.55 11.79 -15.51
CA MET A 67 4.17 13.06 -15.91
C MET A 67 3.28 14.22 -15.49
#